data_AF-A0A2D6A4V0-F1
#
_entry.id   AF-A0A2D6A4V0-F1
#
_cell.length_a   1.000
_cell.length_b   1.000
_cell.length_c   1.000
_cell.angle_alpha   90.00
_cell.angle_beta   90.00
_cell.angle_gamma   90.00
#
_symmetry.space_group_name_H-M   'P 1'
#
loop_
_entity.id
_entity.type
_entity.pdbx_description
1 polymer ?
#
loop_
_entity_poly.entity_id
_entity_poly.type
_entity_poly.pdbx_seq_one_letter_code
_entity_poly.pdbx_strand_id
1 'polypeptide(L)'
;MNLFRLMKLSRELSRMEKAAKANPSPSTFVDLAEAYNNLGWHAHTMRVAEEGLLLFPRSEELRKVHEVANKHLQRERVQELREKLVKAPTAKIYRELARIYSDLGDQDALAAICAECLGRFPDDEEVKRLTKEVSAGPTD
;
A
#
# COMPACT_ATOMS: atom_id res chain seq x y z
N MET A 1 21.43 -18.16 9.37
CA MET A 1 21.25 -16.70 9.55
C MET A 1 22.11 -16.25 10.73
N ASN A 2 22.96 -15.23 10.57
CA ASN A 2 24.06 -14.96 11.50
C ASN A 2 23.67 -13.87 12.52
N LEU A 3 23.63 -14.20 13.81
CA LEU A 3 23.15 -13.35 14.91
C LEU A 3 23.83 -11.97 14.95
N PHE A 4 25.12 -11.92 14.60
CA PHE A 4 25.89 -10.68 14.52
C PHE A 4 25.35 -9.68 13.48
N ARG A 5 24.80 -10.16 12.36
CA ARG A 5 24.22 -9.29 11.32
C ARG A 5 22.93 -8.65 11.80
N LEU A 6 22.09 -9.41 12.51
CA LEU A 6 20.84 -8.90 13.09
C LEU A 6 21.09 -7.83 14.15
N MET A 7 22.09 -8.04 15.03
CA MET A 7 22.47 -7.01 16.01
C MET A 7 22.99 -5.73 15.36
N LYS A 8 23.82 -5.85 14.32
CA LYS A 8 24.35 -4.68 13.61
C LYS A 8 23.23 -3.88 12.96
N LEU A 9 22.30 -4.56 12.29
CA LEU A 9 21.12 -3.96 11.68
C LEU A 9 20.24 -3.24 12.71
N SER A 10 19.94 -3.89 13.84
CA SER A 10 19.14 -3.29 14.92
C SER A 10 19.78 -2.02 15.48
N ARG A 11 21.11 -2.03 15.67
CA ARG A 11 21.84 -0.85 16.14
C ARG A 11 21.80 0.30 15.13
N GLU A 12 21.92 -0.02 13.85
CA GLU A 12 21.85 0.95 12.75
C GLU A 12 20.48 1.61 12.67
N LEU A 13 19.40 0.82 12.66
CA LEU A 13 18.03 1.34 12.70
C LEU A 13 17.80 2.26 13.92
N SER A 14 18.24 1.85 15.10
CA SER A 14 18.12 2.68 16.31
C SER A 14 18.90 4.00 16.19
N ARG A 15 20.05 4.00 15.50
CA ARG A 15 20.81 5.22 15.23
C ARG A 15 20.03 6.15 14.29
N MET A 16 19.42 5.61 13.25
CA MET A 16 18.64 6.37 12.26
C MET A 16 17.37 6.96 12.89
N GLU A 17 16.65 6.19 13.71
CA GLU A 17 15.50 6.68 14.48
C GLU A 17 15.89 7.85 15.41
N LYS A 18 17.03 7.73 16.10
CA LYS A 18 17.55 8.82 16.94
C LYS A 18 17.93 10.05 16.11
N ALA A 19 18.52 9.86 14.94
CA ALA A 19 18.88 10.96 14.06
C ALA A 19 17.64 11.72 13.55
N ALA A 20 16.62 11.00 13.07
CA ALA A 20 15.35 11.57 12.61
C ALA A 20 14.61 12.34 13.72
N LYS A 21 14.74 11.89 14.99
CA LYS A 21 14.16 12.60 16.15
C LYS A 21 14.97 13.81 16.59
N ALA A 22 16.30 13.69 16.61
CA ALA A 22 17.18 14.74 17.14
C ALA A 22 17.36 15.91 16.17
N ASN A 23 17.40 15.63 14.87
CA ASN A 23 17.54 16.63 13.82
C ASN A 23 16.63 16.27 12.65
N PRO A 24 15.31 16.50 12.76
CA PRO A 24 14.36 16.12 11.73
C PRO A 24 14.66 16.88 10.43
N SER A 25 14.86 16.12 9.36
CA SER A 25 14.99 16.63 7.99
C SER A 25 14.38 15.63 7.01
N PRO A 26 13.99 16.06 5.79
CA PRO A 26 13.53 15.13 4.77
C PRO A 26 14.47 13.94 4.57
N SER A 27 15.78 14.18 4.50
CA SER A 27 16.78 13.12 4.32
C SER A 27 16.80 12.11 5.47
N THR A 28 16.73 12.56 6.73
CA THR A 28 16.73 11.62 7.87
C THR A 28 15.51 10.69 7.89
N PHE A 29 14.35 11.18 7.46
CA PHE A 29 13.14 10.37 7.33
C PHE A 29 13.20 9.44 6.12
N VAL A 30 13.69 9.92 4.97
CA VAL A 30 13.89 9.12 3.76
C VAL A 30 14.84 7.96 4.04
N ASP A 31 16.02 8.24 4.61
CA ASP A 31 17.02 7.21 4.92
C ASP A 31 16.41 6.11 5.82
N LEU A 32 15.68 6.51 6.87
CA LEU A 32 15.04 5.58 7.80
C LEU A 32 13.93 4.76 7.12
N ALA A 33 13.10 5.40 6.31
CA ALA A 33 12.01 4.74 5.60
C ALA A 33 12.53 3.75 4.56
N GLU A 34 13.59 4.10 3.82
CA GLU A 34 14.28 3.22 2.89
C GLU A 34 14.93 2.03 3.61
N ALA A 35 15.55 2.25 4.77
CA ALA A 35 16.09 1.16 5.58
C ALA A 35 15.00 0.16 5.99
N TYR A 36 13.83 0.61 6.44
CA TYR A 36 12.71 -0.29 6.70
C TYR A 36 12.18 -0.96 5.43
N ASN A 37 12.15 -0.26 4.30
CA ASN A 37 11.63 -0.80 3.05
C ASN A 37 12.52 -1.95 2.54
N ASN A 38 13.84 -1.79 2.64
CA ASN A 38 14.82 -2.81 2.27
C ASN A 38 14.73 -4.07 3.14
N LEU A 39 14.12 -3.97 4.32
CA LEU A 39 13.84 -5.10 5.21
C LEU A 39 12.46 -5.75 4.96
N GLY A 40 11.69 -5.21 4.00
CA GLY A 40 10.30 -5.62 3.76
C GLY A 40 9.33 -5.15 4.85
N TRP A 41 9.73 -4.19 5.70
CA TRP A 41 8.88 -3.69 6.78
C TRP A 41 8.02 -2.53 6.29
N HIS A 42 7.18 -2.78 5.29
CA HIS A 42 6.44 -1.75 4.55
C HIS A 42 5.51 -0.92 5.44
N ALA A 43 4.93 -1.50 6.50
CA ALA A 43 4.13 -0.75 7.48
C ALA A 43 4.96 0.25 8.29
N HIS A 44 6.24 -0.06 8.56
CA HIS A 44 7.16 0.88 9.22
C HIS A 44 7.62 1.97 8.26
N THR A 45 7.94 1.60 7.00
CA THR A 45 8.23 2.55 5.93
C THR A 45 7.10 3.57 5.76
N MET A 46 5.86 3.09 5.67
CA MET A 46 4.66 3.93 5.53
C MET A 46 4.58 4.95 6.66
N ARG A 47 4.64 4.48 7.91
CA ARG A 47 4.54 5.34 9.10
C ARG A 47 5.61 6.44 9.12
N VAL A 48 6.87 6.08 8.84
CA VAL A 48 7.97 7.05 8.81
C VAL A 48 7.77 8.06 7.67
N ALA A 49 7.34 7.61 6.50
CA ALA A 49 7.08 8.51 5.38
C ALA A 49 5.91 9.46 5.68
N GLU A 50 4.83 8.98 6.30
CA GLU A 50 3.70 9.80 6.77
C GLU A 50 4.14 10.83 7.82
N GLU A 51 4.86 10.41 8.86
CA GLU A 51 5.43 11.31 9.88
C GLU A 51 6.34 12.37 9.25
N GLY A 52 7.19 11.96 8.31
CA GLY A 52 8.06 12.85 7.56
C GLY A 52 7.26 13.85 6.72
N LEU A 53 6.20 13.42 6.03
CA LEU A 53 5.35 14.29 5.20
C LEU A 53 4.51 15.26 6.03
N LEU A 54 4.16 14.92 7.27
CA LEU A 54 3.52 15.86 8.20
C LEU A 54 4.44 17.04 8.52
N LEU A 55 5.75 16.79 8.68
CA LEU A 55 6.74 17.83 8.97
C LEU A 55 7.25 18.52 7.69
N PHE A 56 7.32 17.78 6.59
CA PHE A 56 7.91 18.20 5.32
C PHE A 56 6.99 17.88 4.13
N PRO A 57 5.81 18.54 4.02
CA PRO A 57 4.78 18.18 3.03
C PRO A 57 5.23 18.39 1.57
N ARG A 58 6.29 19.18 1.37
CA ARG A 58 6.85 19.48 0.04
C ARG A 58 8.00 18.54 -0.38
N SER A 59 8.39 17.57 0.45
CA SER A 59 9.45 16.63 0.06
C SER A 59 8.94 15.63 -0.98
N GLU A 60 9.51 15.69 -2.18
CA GLU A 60 9.21 14.74 -3.25
C GLU A 60 9.74 13.34 -2.93
N GLU A 61 10.89 13.25 -2.28
CA GLU A 61 11.49 11.97 -1.88
C GLU A 61 10.61 11.22 -0.89
N LEU A 62 10.08 11.91 0.13
CA LEU A 62 9.16 11.28 1.08
C LEU A 62 7.86 10.84 0.42
N ARG A 63 7.33 11.59 -0.55
CA ARG A 63 6.15 11.16 -1.33
C ARG A 63 6.44 9.91 -2.14
N LYS A 64 7.62 9.82 -2.77
CA LYS A 64 8.03 8.62 -3.52
C LYS A 64 8.11 7.40 -2.61
N VAL A 65 8.76 7.53 -1.44
CA VAL A 65 8.88 6.42 -0.48
C VAL A 65 7.51 6.01 0.06
N HIS A 66 6.64 6.98 0.37
CA HIS A 66 5.26 6.74 0.76
C HIS A 66 4.48 5.97 -0.32
N GLU A 67 4.57 6.39 -1.60
CA GLU A 67 3.89 5.73 -2.71
C GLU A 67 4.34 4.28 -2.89
N VAL A 68 5.64 4.04 -2.79
CA VAL A 68 6.21 2.68 -2.85
C VAL A 68 5.68 1.81 -1.71
N ALA A 69 5.74 2.31 -0.47
CA ALA A 69 5.22 1.60 0.70
C ALA A 69 3.72 1.32 0.58
N ASN A 70 2.94 2.28 0.09
CA ASN A 70 1.51 2.11 -0.15
C ASN A 70 1.26 0.98 -1.14
N LYS A 71 1.93 0.98 -2.29
CA LYS A 71 1.79 -0.08 -3.30
C LYS A 71 2.10 -1.46 -2.73
N HIS A 72 3.11 -1.60 -1.87
CA HIS A 72 3.42 -2.86 -1.19
C HIS A 72 2.29 -3.30 -0.25
N LEU A 73 1.82 -2.41 0.64
CA LEU A 73 0.74 -2.72 1.57
C LEU A 73 -0.58 -3.05 0.86
N GLN A 74 -0.90 -2.36 -0.23
CA GLN A 74 -2.07 -2.66 -1.05
C GLN A 74 -1.98 -4.06 -1.67
N ARG A 75 -0.80 -4.48 -2.14
CA ARG A 75 -0.58 -5.83 -2.68
C ARG A 75 -0.72 -6.91 -1.61
N GLU A 76 -0.16 -6.70 -0.41
CA GLU A 76 -0.36 -7.60 0.73
C GLU A 76 -1.84 -7.71 1.08
N ARG A 77 -2.56 -6.57 1.08
CA ARG A 77 -4.00 -6.55 1.35
C ARG A 77 -4.81 -7.29 0.28
N VAL A 78 -4.45 -7.16 -0.99
CA VAL A 78 -5.06 -7.95 -2.08
C VAL A 78 -4.89 -9.45 -1.81
N GLN A 79 -3.70 -9.90 -1.42
CA GLN A 79 -3.47 -11.30 -1.11
C GLN A 79 -4.36 -11.77 0.05
N GLU A 80 -4.40 -11.03 1.16
CA GLU A 80 -5.27 -11.35 2.30
C GLU A 80 -6.76 -11.44 1.90
N LEU A 81 -7.23 -10.50 1.08
CA LEU A 81 -8.63 -10.46 0.64
C LEU A 81 -8.94 -11.62 -0.29
N ARG A 82 -8.02 -12.00 -1.19
CA ARG A 82 -8.17 -13.19 -2.04
C ARG A 82 -8.25 -14.47 -1.22
N GLU A 83 -7.44 -14.62 -0.18
CA GLU A 83 -7.53 -15.77 0.74
C GLU A 83 -8.87 -15.79 1.50
N LYS A 84 -9.37 -14.63 1.93
CA LYS A 84 -10.69 -14.52 2.56
C LYS A 84 -11.82 -14.85 1.58
N LEU A 85 -11.68 -14.43 0.32
CA LEU A 85 -12.65 -14.72 -0.75
C LEU A 85 -12.83 -16.23 -0.95
N VAL A 86 -11.74 -16.99 -0.92
CA VAL A 86 -11.77 -18.46 -1.04
C VAL A 86 -12.54 -19.10 0.11
N LYS A 87 -12.40 -18.57 1.34
CA LYS A 87 -13.04 -19.12 2.54
C LYS A 87 -14.50 -18.71 2.67
N ALA A 88 -14.81 -17.45 2.41
CA ALA A 88 -16.14 -16.87 2.58
C ALA A 88 -16.33 -15.69 1.60
N PRO A 89 -16.82 -15.97 0.37
CA PRO A 89 -17.10 -14.93 -0.60
C PRO A 89 -18.20 -13.99 -0.06
N THR A 90 -17.90 -12.69 -0.01
CA THR A 90 -18.89 -11.66 0.34
C THR A 90 -18.72 -10.46 -0.58
N ALA A 91 -19.82 -9.78 -0.92
CA ALA A 91 -19.79 -8.59 -1.76
C ALA A 91 -18.87 -7.49 -1.20
N LYS A 92 -18.72 -7.40 0.14
CA LYS A 92 -17.79 -6.47 0.79
C LYS A 92 -16.33 -6.72 0.40
N ILE A 93 -15.89 -7.98 0.34
CA ILE A 93 -14.51 -8.33 -0.04
C ILE A 93 -14.27 -7.98 -1.51
N TYR A 94 -15.23 -8.28 -2.38
CA TYR A 94 -15.15 -7.90 -3.80
C TYR A 94 -15.04 -6.38 -3.99
N ARG A 95 -15.86 -5.60 -3.29
CA ARG A 95 -15.80 -4.12 -3.31
C ARG A 95 -14.47 -3.59 -2.82
N GLU A 96 -13.93 -4.17 -1.75
CA GLU A 96 -12.62 -3.77 -1.23
C GLU A 96 -11.51 -4.07 -2.25
N LEU A 97 -11.49 -5.26 -2.86
CA LEU A 97 -10.56 -5.58 -3.94
C LEU A 97 -10.70 -4.64 -5.14
N ALA A 98 -11.92 -4.31 -5.56
CA ALA A 98 -12.17 -3.40 -6.67
C ALA A 98 -11.59 -2.00 -6.39
N ARG A 99 -11.80 -1.45 -5.19
CA ARG A 99 -11.21 -0.17 -4.80
C ARG A 99 -9.67 -0.22 -4.85
N ILE A 100 -9.06 -1.28 -4.33
CA ILE A 100 -7.60 -1.41 -4.36
C ILE A 100 -7.05 -1.52 -5.79
N TYR A 101 -7.70 -2.30 -6.67
CA TYR A 101 -7.27 -2.38 -8.07
C TYR A 101 -7.46 -1.05 -8.81
N SER A 102 -8.51 -0.29 -8.50
CA SER A 102 -8.70 1.07 -9.00
C SER A 102 -7.56 2.00 -8.56
N ASP A 103 -7.23 2.01 -7.26
CA ASP A 103 -6.13 2.82 -6.69
C ASP A 103 -4.75 2.44 -7.26
N LEU A 104 -4.55 1.16 -7.58
CA LEU A 104 -3.33 0.66 -8.22
C LEU A 104 -3.28 0.91 -9.74
N GLY A 105 -4.40 1.31 -10.35
CA GLY A 105 -4.53 1.47 -11.80
C GLY A 105 -4.60 0.15 -12.59
N ASP A 106 -4.83 -0.97 -11.92
CA ASP A 106 -4.94 -2.30 -12.54
C ASP A 106 -6.35 -2.53 -13.08
N GLN A 107 -6.62 -1.97 -14.27
CA GLN A 107 -7.95 -1.99 -14.90
C GLN A 107 -8.40 -3.42 -15.25
N ASP A 108 -7.48 -4.29 -15.63
CA ASP A 108 -7.79 -5.68 -15.97
C ASP A 108 -8.26 -6.47 -14.73
N ALA A 109 -7.52 -6.36 -13.63
CA ALA A 109 -7.90 -7.00 -12.37
C ALA A 109 -9.20 -6.39 -11.79
N LEU A 110 -9.39 -5.09 -11.96
CA LEU A 110 -10.61 -4.39 -11.57
C LEU A 110 -11.84 -4.90 -12.37
N ALA A 111 -11.74 -4.99 -13.69
CA ALA A 111 -12.81 -5.51 -14.53
C ALA A 111 -13.15 -6.96 -14.15
N ALA A 112 -12.13 -7.80 -13.95
CA ALA A 112 -12.31 -9.20 -13.57
C ALA A 112 -13.01 -9.35 -12.22
N ILE A 113 -12.60 -8.61 -11.19
CA ILE A 113 -13.20 -8.72 -9.86
C ILE A 113 -14.65 -8.20 -9.82
N CYS A 114 -14.94 -7.15 -10.59
CA CYS A 114 -16.28 -6.60 -10.75
C CYS A 114 -17.23 -7.59 -11.44
N ALA A 115 -16.79 -8.21 -12.54
CA ALA A 115 -17.56 -9.22 -13.24
C ALA A 115 -17.85 -10.45 -12.35
N GLU A 116 -16.83 -10.92 -11.61
CA GLU A 116 -17.02 -12.03 -10.67
C GLU A 116 -18.03 -11.67 -9.57
N CYS A 117 -17.97 -10.44 -9.03
CA CYS A 117 -18.91 -10.00 -8.02
C CYS A 117 -20.34 -9.92 -8.56
N LEU A 118 -20.57 -9.34 -9.74
CA LEU A 118 -21.92 -9.23 -10.32
C LEU A 118 -22.52 -10.60 -10.66
N GLY A 119 -21.69 -11.58 -11.03
CA GLY A 119 -22.12 -12.95 -11.23
C GLY A 119 -22.63 -13.62 -9.95
N ARG A 120 -22.13 -13.23 -8.77
CA ARG A 120 -22.53 -13.81 -7.47
C ARG A 120 -23.53 -12.94 -6.68
N PHE A 121 -23.43 -11.63 -6.84
CA PHE A 121 -24.17 -10.60 -6.12
C PHE A 121 -24.70 -9.56 -7.14
N PRO A 122 -25.71 -9.93 -7.95
CA PRO A 122 -26.20 -9.09 -9.04
C PRO A 122 -26.82 -7.76 -8.58
N ASP A 123 -27.21 -7.66 -7.31
CA ASP A 123 -27.84 -6.47 -6.72
C ASP A 123 -26.85 -5.50 -6.06
N ASP A 124 -25.54 -5.74 -6.15
CA ASP A 124 -24.54 -4.83 -5.57
C ASP A 124 -24.37 -3.56 -6.43
N GLU A 125 -25.03 -2.48 -6.03
CA GLU A 125 -25.03 -1.19 -6.72
C GLU A 125 -23.66 -0.51 -6.77
N GLU A 126 -22.79 -0.75 -5.80
CA GLU A 126 -21.47 -0.12 -5.76
C GLU A 126 -20.55 -0.72 -6.81
N VAL A 127 -20.56 -2.05 -6.97
CA VAL A 127 -19.82 -2.71 -8.05
C VAL A 127 -20.38 -2.35 -9.42
N LYS A 128 -21.70 -2.20 -9.57
CA LYS A 128 -22.30 -1.70 -10.83
C LYS A 128 -21.75 -0.32 -11.20
N ARG A 129 -21.61 0.58 -10.22
CA ARG A 129 -21.03 1.90 -10.44
C ARG A 129 -19.57 1.81 -10.89
N LEU A 130 -18.74 1.06 -10.17
CA LEU A 130 -17.32 0.88 -10.53
C LEU A 130 -17.15 0.25 -11.92
N THR A 131 -17.99 -0.71 -12.28
CA THR A 131 -17.96 -1.35 -13.61
C THR A 131 -18.28 -0.37 -14.73
N LYS A 132 -19.26 0.53 -14.50
CA LYS A 132 -19.60 1.58 -15.47
C LYS A 132 -18.43 2.54 -15.68
N GLU A 133 -17.76 2.95 -14.60
CA GLU A 133 -16.58 3.82 -14.65
C GLU A 133 -15.43 3.16 -15.44
N VAL A 134 -15.21 1.85 -15.29
CA VAL A 134 -14.20 1.10 -16.06
C VAL A 134 -14.58 0.95 -17.54
N SER A 135 -15.86 0.69 -17.82
CA SER A 135 -16.35 0.54 -19.20
C SER A 135 -16.42 1.86 -19.98
N ALA A 136 -16.52 2.98 -19.28
CA ALA A 136 -16.60 4.33 -19.84
C ALA A 136 -15.20 4.96 -20.02
N GLY A 137 -14.19 4.15 -20.40
CA GLY A 137 -12.80 4.57 -20.57
C GLY A 137 -12.64 5.92 -21.28
N PRO A 138 -11.49 6.61 -21.06
CA PRO A 138 -11.34 8.02 -21.36
C PRO A 138 -11.76 8.29 -22.80
N THR A 139 -12.82 9.08 -22.95
CA THR A 139 -13.15 9.66 -24.25
C THR A 139 -11.99 10.61 -24.57
N ASP A 140 -11.29 10.32 -25.67
CA ASP A 140 -10.18 11.13 -26.23
C ASP A 140 -10.43 12.65 -26.14
#